data_AF-A0A0N1LST3-F1
#
_entry.id   AF-A0A0N1LST3-F1
#
_cell.length_a   1.000
_cell.length_b   1.000
_cell.length_c   1.000
_cell.angle_alpha   90.00
_cell.angle_beta   90.00
_cell.angle_gamma   90.00
#
_symmetry.space_group_name_H-M   'P 1'
#
loop_
_entity.id
_entity.type
_entity.pdbx_description
1 polymer ?
#
loop_
_entity_poly.entity_id
_entity_poly.type
_entity_poly.pdbx_seq_one_letter_code
_entity_poly.pdbx_strand_id
1 'polypeptide(L)'
;MSRKSPLFSDSLRAQFKAIVVDAVALVPKGSYVNYVILDPTVPDPEAVFPGLPIYTGQSADIAHRIMAHLRHAAVIPPDLGRLYARMAALIHAGDMPIFRILQVHQTRAQCLVAETTWAQRLLRSKAQLLNITPDQSRILTRSSIQRMQRVRLLALSPVEADEVGLGLQIRCRGGCRPFTVQPSSFALRIGE
;
A
#
# COMPACT_ATOMS: atom_id res chain seq x y z
N MET A 1 23.03 -1.37 19.36
CA MET A 1 23.97 -1.72 18.28
C MET A 1 23.56 -0.99 17.01
N SER A 2 24.34 0.00 16.58
CA SER A 2 24.08 0.75 15.34
C SER A 2 24.35 -0.16 14.14
N ARG A 3 23.29 -0.62 13.46
CA ARG A 3 23.44 -1.37 12.20
C ARG A 3 23.99 -0.39 11.15
N LYS A 4 25.27 -0.54 10.80
CA LYS A 4 25.85 0.13 9.63
C LYS A 4 24.94 -0.14 8.44
N SER A 5 24.45 0.93 7.81
CA SER A 5 23.65 0.80 6.59
C SER A 5 24.45 0.02 5.54
N PRO A 6 23.81 -0.86 4.76
CA PRO A 6 24.49 -1.57 3.69
C PRO A 6 25.23 -0.55 2.79
N LEU A 7 26.47 -0.85 2.44
CA LEU A 7 27.29 0.01 1.59
C LEU A 7 26.78 -0.09 0.15
N PHE A 8 25.77 0.72 -0.19
CA PHE A 8 25.36 0.94 -1.58
C PHE A 8 26.37 1.84 -2.29
N SER A 9 26.63 1.58 -3.57
CA SER A 9 27.39 2.49 -4.43
C SER A 9 26.69 3.86 -4.50
N ASP A 10 27.45 4.92 -4.70
CA ASP A 10 26.89 6.28 -4.80
C ASP A 10 25.95 6.43 -6.00
N SER A 11 26.24 5.72 -7.10
CA SER A 11 25.37 5.65 -8.28
C SER A 11 23.99 5.07 -7.95
N LEU A 12 23.93 3.97 -7.20
CA LEU A 12 22.68 3.32 -6.79
C LEU A 12 21.88 4.23 -5.84
N ARG A 13 22.56 4.90 -4.91
CA ARG A 13 21.91 5.88 -4.03
C ARG A 13 21.32 7.05 -4.81
N ALA A 14 22.02 7.54 -5.84
CA ALA A 14 21.53 8.61 -6.70
C ALA A 14 20.28 8.17 -7.47
N GLN A 15 20.28 6.96 -8.04
CA GLN A 15 19.11 6.39 -8.71
C GLN A 15 17.91 6.26 -7.78
N PHE A 16 18.10 5.75 -6.55
CA PHE A 16 17.01 5.65 -5.57
C PHE A 16 16.43 7.01 -5.21
N LYS A 17 17.28 8.03 -5.06
CA LYS A 17 16.83 9.40 -4.80
C LYS A 17 16.03 9.96 -5.98
N ALA A 18 16.48 9.74 -7.22
CA ALA A 18 15.77 10.21 -8.41
C ALA A 18 14.35 9.62 -8.49
N ILE A 19 14.21 8.31 -8.29
CA ILE A 19 12.90 7.63 -8.26
C ILE A 19 11.97 8.25 -7.19
N VAL A 20 12.50 8.55 -6.01
CA VAL A 20 11.73 9.18 -4.93
C VAL A 20 11.29 10.59 -5.33
N VAL A 21 12.19 11.41 -5.88
CA VAL A 21 11.89 12.78 -6.30
C VAL A 21 10.75 12.80 -7.32
N ASP A 22 10.83 11.95 -8.35
CA ASP A 22 9.83 11.88 -9.40
C ASP A 22 8.45 11.49 -8.87
N ALA A 23 8.39 10.51 -7.96
CA ALA A 23 7.13 10.06 -7.37
C ALA A 23 6.52 11.10 -6.42
N VAL A 24 7.35 11.82 -5.64
CA VAL A 24 6.90 12.79 -4.64
C VAL A 24 6.42 14.09 -5.28
N ALA A 25 6.97 14.49 -6.43
CA ALA A 25 6.55 15.70 -7.14
C ALA A 25 5.05 15.75 -7.45
N LEU A 26 4.38 14.59 -7.50
CA LEU A 26 2.96 14.44 -7.79
C LEU A 26 2.06 14.39 -6.54
N VAL A 27 2.64 14.47 -5.33
CA VAL A 27 1.92 14.19 -4.08
C VAL A 27 1.88 15.45 -3.19
N PRO A 28 0.68 16.05 -3.01
CA PRO A 28 0.51 17.16 -2.08
C PRO A 28 0.87 16.74 -0.65
N LYS A 29 1.47 17.68 0.11
CA LYS A 29 1.85 17.45 1.50
C LYS A 29 0.63 17.07 2.36
N GLY A 30 0.80 16.08 3.23
CA GLY A 30 -0.26 15.61 4.13
C GLY A 30 -1.31 14.73 3.47
N SER A 31 -1.15 14.38 2.19
CA SER A 31 -2.06 13.48 1.49
C SER A 31 -1.68 12.01 1.69
N TYR A 32 -2.67 11.14 1.51
CA TYR A 32 -2.48 9.69 1.42
C TYR A 32 -2.47 9.28 -0.05
N VAL A 33 -1.69 8.26 -0.41
CA VAL A 33 -1.62 7.80 -1.80
C VAL A 33 -1.76 6.29 -1.91
N ASN A 34 -2.44 5.85 -2.96
CA ASN A 34 -2.24 4.52 -3.51
C ASN A 34 -1.18 4.58 -4.59
N TYR A 35 -0.28 3.61 -4.59
CA TYR A 35 0.81 3.52 -5.54
C TYR A 35 0.98 2.09 -6.04
N VAL A 36 1.62 1.96 -7.19
CA VAL A 36 1.97 0.69 -7.82
C VAL A 36 3.47 0.62 -8.05
N ILE A 37 4.03 -0.59 -7.92
CA ILE A 37 5.38 -0.93 -8.34
C ILE A 37 5.26 -1.77 -9.62
N LEU A 38 6.00 -1.35 -10.65
CA LEU A 38 6.02 -1.98 -11.95
C LEU A 38 7.37 -2.63 -12.21
N ASP A 39 7.30 -3.73 -12.92
CA ASP A 39 8.43 -4.42 -13.53
C ASP A 39 8.61 -3.90 -14.96
N PRO A 40 9.69 -3.16 -15.26
CA PRO A 40 9.89 -2.59 -16.59
C PRO A 40 10.28 -3.62 -17.65
N THR A 41 10.68 -4.83 -17.25
CA THR A 41 11.20 -5.86 -18.15
C THR A 41 10.09 -6.72 -18.78
N VAL A 42 8.86 -6.57 -18.30
CA VAL A 42 7.69 -7.30 -18.79
C VAL A 42 6.63 -6.28 -19.22
N PRO A 43 6.09 -6.35 -20.45
CA PRO A 43 5.07 -5.42 -20.90
C PRO A 43 3.77 -5.59 -20.11
N ASP A 44 3.05 -4.48 -19.91
CA ASP A 44 1.69 -4.50 -19.38
C ASP A 44 0.73 -5.09 -20.43
N PRO A 45 -0.01 -6.18 -20.14
CA PRO A 45 -0.94 -6.81 -21.08
C PRO A 45 -2.02 -5.86 -21.62
N GLU A 46 -2.38 -4.83 -20.85
CA GLU A 46 -3.41 -3.86 -21.25
C GLU A 46 -2.81 -2.50 -21.70
N ALA A 47 -1.47 -2.40 -21.79
CA ALA A 47 -0.72 -1.21 -22.20
C ALA A 47 -1.09 0.10 -21.46
N VAL A 48 -1.55 -0.01 -20.21
CA VAL A 48 -1.87 1.14 -19.34
C VAL A 48 -0.61 1.70 -18.69
N PHE A 49 0.32 0.80 -18.34
CA PHE A 49 1.56 1.13 -17.66
C PHE A 49 2.79 0.81 -18.52
N PRO A 50 3.92 1.50 -18.28
CA PRO A 50 5.18 1.23 -19.00
C PRO A 50 5.87 -0.09 -18.59
N GLY A 51 5.16 -0.99 -17.89
CA GLY A 51 5.68 -2.25 -17.37
C GLY A 51 4.61 -2.97 -16.56
N LEU A 52 4.82 -4.26 -16.29
CA LEU A 52 3.86 -5.13 -15.62
C LEU A 52 3.68 -4.69 -14.14
N PRO A 53 2.43 -4.44 -13.69
CA PRO A 53 2.17 -4.21 -12.27
C PRO A 53 2.46 -5.46 -11.43
N ILE A 54 3.38 -5.34 -10.47
CA ILE A 54 3.80 -6.45 -9.59
C ILE A 54 3.49 -6.20 -8.11
N TYR A 55 3.10 -5.00 -7.72
CA TYR A 55 2.65 -4.71 -6.35
C TYR A 55 1.82 -3.43 -6.32
N THR A 56 0.83 -3.40 -5.44
CA THR A 56 0.13 -2.15 -5.08
C THR A 56 0.16 -1.94 -3.58
N GLY A 57 0.24 -0.69 -3.15
CA GLY A 57 0.26 -0.34 -1.74
C GLY A 57 -0.37 1.02 -1.46
N GLN A 58 -0.32 1.40 -0.20
CA GLN A 58 -0.69 2.75 0.24
C GLN A 58 0.37 3.35 1.17
N SER A 59 0.45 4.68 1.22
CA SER A 59 1.27 5.40 2.19
C SER A 59 0.77 6.83 2.45
N ALA A 60 1.01 7.34 3.66
CA ALA A 60 0.97 8.77 3.99
C ALA A 60 2.32 9.48 3.75
N ASP A 61 3.40 8.69 3.65
CA ASP A 61 4.75 9.16 3.32
C ASP A 61 5.29 8.27 2.20
N ILE A 62 5.05 8.68 0.96
CA ILE A 62 5.46 7.89 -0.20
C ILE A 62 6.98 7.87 -0.36
N ALA A 63 7.67 8.95 0.01
CA ALA A 63 9.12 9.06 -0.11
C ALA A 63 9.81 8.00 0.77
N HIS A 64 9.42 7.95 2.04
CA HIS A 64 9.93 6.96 2.98
C HIS A 64 9.57 5.55 2.52
N ARG A 65 8.33 5.32 2.06
CA ARG A 65 7.85 4.01 1.65
C ARG A 65 8.61 3.44 0.44
N ILE A 66 8.84 4.27 -0.60
CA ILE A 66 9.62 3.89 -1.77
C ILE A 66 11.06 3.56 -1.36
N MET A 67 11.68 4.43 -0.58
CA MET A 67 13.06 4.24 -0.12
C MET A 67 13.18 2.97 0.74
N ALA A 68 12.19 2.65 1.57
CA ALA A 68 12.15 1.43 2.35
C ALA A 68 12.10 0.17 1.45
N HIS A 69 11.25 0.16 0.43
CA HIS A 69 11.18 -0.94 -0.55
C HIS A 69 12.51 -1.14 -1.29
N LEU A 70 13.08 -0.06 -1.81
CA LEU A 70 14.36 -0.10 -2.54
C LEU A 70 15.52 -0.56 -1.66
N ARG A 71 15.63 -0.02 -0.44
CA ARG A 71 16.67 -0.44 0.51
C ARG A 71 16.53 -1.89 0.91
N HIS A 72 15.31 -2.36 1.16
CA HIS A 72 15.04 -3.76 1.51
C HIS A 72 15.47 -4.68 0.37
N ALA A 73 15.05 -4.39 -0.86
CA ALA A 73 15.41 -5.18 -2.04
C ALA A 73 16.92 -5.21 -2.32
N ALA A 74 17.66 -4.19 -1.89
CA ALA A 74 19.10 -4.10 -2.10
C ALA A 74 19.95 -4.77 -0.99
N VAL A 75 19.36 -5.33 0.07
CA VAL A 75 20.09 -6.08 1.11
C VAL A 75 20.48 -7.47 0.62
N ILE A 76 21.66 -7.96 1.04
CA ILE A 76 22.17 -9.32 0.76
C ILE A 76 22.28 -10.14 2.07
N PRO A 77 21.75 -11.38 2.13
CA PRO A 77 20.69 -11.90 1.25
C PRO A 77 19.38 -11.17 1.57
N PRO A 78 18.46 -11.03 0.61
CA PRO A 78 17.16 -10.44 0.91
C PRO A 78 16.39 -11.32 1.88
N ASP A 79 15.52 -10.74 2.70
CA ASP A 79 14.45 -11.49 3.35
C ASP A 79 13.37 -11.76 2.28
N LEU A 80 13.40 -12.96 1.69
CA LEU A 80 12.86 -13.22 0.34
C LEU A 80 11.35 -13.45 0.32
N GLY A 81 10.58 -12.39 0.61
CA GLY A 81 9.24 -12.26 0.02
C GLY A 81 9.34 -12.19 -1.52
N ARG A 82 8.38 -12.76 -2.26
CA ARG A 82 8.39 -12.80 -3.73
C ARG A 82 8.60 -11.43 -4.38
N LEU A 83 8.00 -10.38 -3.81
CA LEU A 83 8.19 -9.00 -4.25
C LEU A 83 9.65 -8.56 -4.19
N TYR A 84 10.29 -8.69 -3.02
CA TYR A 84 11.66 -8.23 -2.83
C TYR A 84 12.66 -9.08 -3.60
N ALA A 85 12.38 -10.38 -3.78
CA ALA A 85 13.15 -11.23 -4.69
C ALA A 85 13.12 -10.70 -6.13
N ARG A 86 11.94 -10.31 -6.63
CA ARG A 86 11.81 -9.74 -7.98
C ARG A 86 12.49 -8.37 -8.09
N MET A 87 12.30 -7.49 -7.11
CA MET A 87 12.95 -6.17 -7.09
C MET A 87 14.47 -6.28 -6.99
N ALA A 88 15.00 -7.22 -6.20
CA ALA A 88 16.44 -7.47 -6.09
C ALA A 88 17.02 -7.90 -7.45
N ALA A 89 16.34 -8.82 -8.14
CA ALA A 89 16.73 -9.27 -9.48
C ALA A 89 16.76 -8.12 -10.49
N LEU A 90 15.74 -7.25 -10.48
CA LEU A 90 15.68 -6.04 -11.30
C LEU A 90 16.88 -5.12 -11.01
N ILE A 91 17.09 -4.74 -9.74
CA ILE A 91 18.18 -3.86 -9.34
C ILE A 91 19.55 -4.43 -9.71
N HIS A 92 19.77 -5.74 -9.55
CA HIS A 92 21.02 -6.40 -9.91
C HIS A 92 21.25 -6.48 -11.43
N ALA A 93 20.19 -6.57 -12.23
CA ALA A 93 20.27 -6.50 -13.69
C ALA A 93 20.47 -5.07 -14.21
N GLY A 94 20.35 -4.05 -13.36
CA GLY A 94 20.41 -2.63 -13.74
C GLY A 94 19.06 -2.04 -14.15
N ASP A 95 18.00 -2.85 -14.16
CA ASP A 95 16.64 -2.43 -14.44
C ASP A 95 15.99 -1.94 -13.13
N MET A 96 15.71 -0.64 -13.00
CA MET A 96 15.10 -0.12 -11.77
C MET A 96 13.58 -0.37 -11.75
N PRO A 97 13.00 -0.84 -10.63
CA PRO A 97 11.55 -0.93 -10.51
C PRO A 97 10.92 0.47 -10.61
N ILE A 98 9.81 0.59 -11.35
CA ILE A 98 9.13 1.87 -11.55
C ILE A 98 8.06 2.03 -10.49
N PHE A 99 8.04 3.19 -9.83
CA PHE A 99 6.98 3.56 -8.89
C PHE A 99 6.04 4.57 -9.55
N ARG A 100 4.73 4.33 -9.49
CA ARG A 100 3.70 5.24 -9.98
C ARG A 100 2.64 5.50 -8.92
N ILE A 101 2.21 6.75 -8.79
CA ILE A 101 1.04 7.13 -8.01
C ILE A 101 -0.20 6.75 -8.80
N LEU A 102 -1.09 5.96 -8.21
CA LEU A 102 -2.38 5.61 -8.80
C LEU A 102 -3.43 6.66 -8.46
N GLN A 103 -3.45 7.10 -7.20
CA GLN A 103 -4.45 8.04 -6.71
C GLN A 103 -3.98 8.73 -5.43
N VAL A 104 -4.37 9.99 -5.27
CA VAL A 104 -4.16 10.81 -4.07
C VAL A 104 -5.48 10.97 -3.31
N HIS A 105 -5.42 10.93 -1.99
CA HIS A 105 -6.55 10.95 -1.07
C HIS A 105 -6.31 11.94 0.07
N GLN A 106 -7.40 12.52 0.56
CA GLN A 106 -7.36 13.44 1.71
C GLN A 106 -7.33 12.67 3.03
N THR A 107 -7.98 11.51 3.11
CA THR A 107 -8.08 10.73 4.34
C THR A 107 -7.53 9.32 4.18
N ARG A 108 -7.03 8.76 5.29
CA ARG A 108 -6.55 7.38 5.32
C ARG A 108 -7.65 6.38 5.00
N ALA A 109 -8.87 6.63 5.46
CA ALA A 109 -10.03 5.78 5.20
C ALA A 109 -10.29 5.62 3.69
N GLN A 110 -10.27 6.73 2.95
CA GLN A 110 -10.39 6.71 1.48
C GLN A 110 -9.27 5.88 0.85
N CYS A 111 -8.04 6.11 1.28
CA CYS A 111 -6.86 5.42 0.76
C CYS A 111 -6.90 3.89 1.01
N LEU A 112 -7.37 3.45 2.18
CA LEU A 112 -7.52 2.03 2.54
C LEU A 112 -8.58 1.33 1.67
N VAL A 113 -9.72 1.98 1.44
CA VAL A 113 -10.81 1.43 0.61
C VAL A 113 -10.40 1.39 -0.86
N ALA A 114 -9.70 2.42 -1.31
CA ALA A 114 -9.20 2.54 -2.68
C ALA A 114 -8.09 1.52 -2.96
N GLU A 115 -7.22 1.18 -1.99
CA GLU A 115 -6.16 0.17 -2.18
C GLU A 115 -6.74 -1.19 -2.59
N THR A 116 -7.77 -1.68 -1.90
CA THR A 116 -8.44 -2.93 -2.29
C THR A 116 -9.09 -2.79 -3.67
N THR A 117 -9.67 -1.63 -3.99
CA THR A 117 -10.29 -1.39 -5.31
C THR A 117 -9.24 -1.43 -6.42
N TRP A 118 -8.10 -0.78 -6.23
CA TRP A 118 -6.98 -0.76 -7.17
C TRP A 118 -6.38 -2.14 -7.37
N ALA A 119 -6.11 -2.88 -6.30
CA ALA A 119 -5.62 -4.24 -6.40
C ALA A 119 -6.55 -5.13 -7.23
N GLN A 120 -7.86 -4.99 -7.00
CA GLN A 120 -8.90 -5.73 -7.70
C GLN A 120 -9.08 -5.31 -9.16
N ARG A 121 -8.79 -4.05 -9.52
CA ARG A 121 -8.72 -3.59 -10.92
C ARG A 121 -7.48 -4.16 -11.61
N LEU A 122 -6.31 -4.01 -11.00
CA LEU A 122 -5.03 -4.50 -11.54
C LEU A 122 -5.07 -6.01 -11.81
N LEU A 123 -5.57 -6.81 -10.85
CA LEU A 123 -5.70 -8.27 -11.04
C LEU A 123 -6.63 -8.64 -12.19
N ARG A 124 -7.74 -7.90 -12.38
CA ARG A 124 -8.65 -8.11 -13.51
C ARG A 124 -8.03 -7.67 -14.84
N SER A 125 -7.12 -6.71 -14.81
CA SER A 125 -6.26 -6.29 -15.92
C SER A 125 -5.01 -7.17 -16.06
N LYS A 126 -5.03 -8.41 -15.55
CA LYS A 126 -3.96 -9.42 -15.70
C LYS A 126 -2.61 -9.04 -15.07
N ALA A 127 -2.59 -8.10 -14.11
CA ALA A 127 -1.40 -7.84 -13.31
C ALA A 127 -0.95 -9.08 -12.51
N GLN A 128 0.36 -9.18 -12.24
CA GLN A 128 0.94 -10.25 -11.42
C GLN A 128 1.32 -9.74 -10.04
N LEU A 129 0.32 -9.32 -9.27
CA LEU A 129 0.57 -8.76 -7.94
C LEU A 129 1.21 -9.78 -7.00
N LEU A 130 2.36 -9.42 -6.45
CA LEU A 130 3.16 -10.18 -5.48
C LEU A 130 2.81 -9.81 -4.03
N ASN A 131 1.70 -9.09 -3.82
CA ASN A 131 1.10 -8.88 -2.52
C ASN A 131 0.71 -10.23 -1.87
N ILE A 132 0.75 -10.30 -0.54
CA ILE A 132 0.43 -11.54 0.19
C ILE A 132 -1.02 -11.60 0.69
N THR A 133 -1.70 -10.46 0.84
CA THR A 133 -3.05 -10.46 1.40
C THR A 133 -4.09 -10.88 0.37
N PRO A 134 -5.14 -11.63 0.76
CA PRO A 134 -6.10 -12.19 -0.19
C PRO A 134 -6.83 -11.17 -1.07
N ASP A 135 -7.02 -9.94 -0.57
CA ASP A 135 -7.66 -8.85 -1.32
C ASP A 135 -6.76 -8.24 -2.40
N GLN A 136 -5.48 -8.62 -2.40
CA GLN A 136 -4.45 -8.12 -3.30
C GLN A 136 -3.75 -9.22 -4.10
N SER A 137 -3.95 -10.49 -3.77
CA SER A 137 -3.32 -11.64 -4.43
C SER A 137 -4.25 -12.48 -5.30
N ARG A 138 -5.58 -12.25 -5.23
CA ARG A 138 -6.58 -12.98 -6.03
C ARG A 138 -7.80 -12.14 -6.36
N ILE A 139 -8.45 -12.46 -7.47
CA ILE A 139 -9.70 -11.80 -7.89
C ILE A 139 -10.83 -12.23 -6.93
N LEU A 140 -11.50 -11.26 -6.33
CA LEU A 140 -12.57 -11.46 -5.36
C LEU A 140 -13.93 -11.06 -5.91
N THR A 141 -14.99 -11.65 -5.35
CA THR A 141 -16.36 -11.20 -5.58
C THR A 141 -16.60 -9.83 -4.95
N ARG A 142 -17.61 -9.09 -5.42
CA ARG A 142 -17.98 -7.77 -4.88
C ARG A 142 -18.26 -7.80 -3.37
N SER A 143 -18.96 -8.82 -2.89
CA SER A 143 -19.26 -8.99 -1.45
C SER A 143 -18.01 -9.22 -0.62
N SER A 144 -17.05 -9.99 -1.15
CA SER A 144 -15.76 -10.23 -0.51
C SER A 144 -14.90 -8.97 -0.46
N ILE A 145 -14.90 -8.17 -1.53
CA ILE A 145 -14.24 -6.86 -1.57
C ILE A 145 -14.79 -5.94 -0.47
N GLN A 146 -16.11 -5.79 -0.38
CA GLN A 146 -16.74 -4.98 0.65
C GLN A 146 -16.45 -5.48 2.07
N ARG A 147 -16.35 -6.80 2.26
CA ARG A 147 -15.93 -7.38 3.55
C ARG A 147 -14.48 -7.00 3.88
N MET A 148 -13.56 -7.14 2.93
CA MET A 148 -12.15 -6.83 3.14
C MET A 148 -11.92 -5.34 3.38
N GLN A 149 -12.61 -4.46 2.66
CA GLN A 149 -12.59 -3.01 2.90
C GLN A 149 -13.04 -2.68 4.33
N ARG A 150 -14.13 -3.27 4.82
CA ARG A 150 -14.59 -3.09 6.21
C ARG A 150 -13.56 -3.58 7.23
N VAL A 151 -12.93 -4.73 7.00
CA VAL A 151 -11.88 -5.24 7.89
C VAL A 151 -10.67 -4.30 7.91
N ARG A 152 -10.26 -3.77 6.76
CA ARG A 152 -9.15 -2.81 6.67
C ARG A 152 -9.45 -1.49 7.38
N LEU A 153 -10.70 -1.03 7.38
CA LEU A 153 -11.11 0.18 8.13
C LEU A 153 -10.96 0.03 9.66
N LEU A 154 -10.85 -1.20 10.19
CA LEU A 154 -10.54 -1.42 11.61
C LEU A 154 -9.10 -1.01 11.98
N ALA A 155 -8.23 -0.77 11.00
CA ALA A 155 -6.88 -0.27 11.23
C ALA A 155 -6.81 1.25 11.40
N LEU A 156 -7.94 1.96 11.30
CA LEU A 156 -8.02 3.38 11.62
C LEU A 156 -7.97 3.58 13.14
N SER A 157 -7.31 4.65 13.57
CA SER A 157 -7.48 5.18 14.92
C SER A 157 -8.90 5.71 15.12
N PRO A 158 -9.38 5.82 16.38
CA PRO A 158 -10.68 6.42 16.66
C PRO A 158 -10.85 7.81 16.05
N VAL A 159 -9.81 8.65 16.12
CA VAL A 159 -9.79 10.00 15.54
C VAL A 159 -9.98 9.96 14.03
N GLU A 160 -9.19 9.15 13.31
CA GLU A 160 -9.32 9.01 11.85
C GLU A 160 -10.70 8.48 11.45
N ALA A 161 -11.31 7.61 12.27
CA ALA A 161 -12.63 7.08 12.01
C ALA A 161 -13.74 8.11 12.25
N ASP A 162 -13.64 8.92 13.32
CA ASP A 162 -14.59 10.02 13.59
C ASP A 162 -14.52 11.11 12.50
N GLU A 163 -13.31 11.47 12.04
CA GLU A 163 -13.10 12.47 10.97
C GLU A 163 -13.87 12.15 9.68
N VAL A 164 -14.10 10.85 9.40
CA VAL A 164 -14.85 10.39 8.23
C VAL A 164 -16.25 9.87 8.58
N GLY A 165 -16.72 10.10 9.82
CA GLY A 165 -18.05 9.73 10.27
C GLY A 165 -18.31 8.21 10.34
N LEU A 166 -17.27 7.40 10.56
CA LEU A 166 -17.40 5.96 10.70
C LEU A 166 -17.81 5.57 12.12
N GLY A 167 -18.89 4.80 12.24
CA GLY A 167 -19.35 4.23 13.51
C GLY A 167 -19.10 2.72 13.61
N LEU A 168 -18.89 2.22 14.83
CA LEU A 168 -18.85 0.80 15.13
C LEU A 168 -20.26 0.27 15.39
N GLN A 169 -20.76 -0.59 14.50
CA GLN A 169 -22.04 -1.26 14.72
C GLN A 169 -21.84 -2.53 15.54
N ILE A 170 -22.42 -2.55 16.74
CA ILE A 170 -22.39 -3.70 17.64
C ILE A 170 -23.67 -4.50 17.43
N ARG A 171 -23.51 -5.80 17.15
CA ARG A 171 -24.61 -6.76 17.01
C ARG A 171 -24.42 -7.89 18.00
N CYS A 172 -25.43 -8.13 18.83
CA CYS A 172 -25.44 -9.31 19.70
C CYS A 172 -25.85 -10.55 18.90
N ARG A 173 -25.16 -11.68 19.11
CA ARG A 173 -25.54 -12.96 18.48
C ARG A 173 -26.93 -13.44 18.92
N GLY A 174 -27.37 -13.06 20.12
CA GLY A 174 -28.70 -13.40 20.67
C GLY A 174 -29.86 -12.56 20.11
N GLY A 175 -29.64 -11.73 19.10
CA GLY A 175 -30.72 -11.00 18.42
C GLY A 175 -31.12 -9.65 19.06
N CYS A 176 -30.32 -9.10 19.98
CA CYS A 176 -30.55 -7.74 20.47
C CYS A 176 -30.53 -6.73 19.31
N ARG A 177 -31.30 -5.65 19.45
CA ARG A 177 -31.30 -4.55 18.49
C ARG A 177 -29.86 -4.03 18.30
N PRO A 178 -29.37 -3.95 17.04
CA PRO A 178 -28.04 -3.43 16.79
C PRO A 178 -27.98 -1.94 17.19
N PHE A 179 -26.86 -1.53 17.76
CA PHE A 179 -26.60 -0.13 18.05
C PHE A 179 -25.24 0.27 17.48
N THR A 180 -25.10 1.57 17.21
CA THR A 180 -23.86 2.14 16.64
C THR A 180 -23.21 3.00 17.71
N VAL A 181 -21.92 2.79 17.93
CA VAL A 181 -21.10 3.59 18.84
C VAL A 181 -20.12 4.41 18.01
N GLN A 182 -19.99 5.69 18.32
CA GLN A 182 -18.97 6.53 17.70
C GLN A 182 -17.61 6.22 18.32
N PRO A 183 -16.53 6.09 17.52
CA PRO A 183 -15.19 5.86 18.03
C PRO A 183 -14.77 6.84 19.15
N SER A 184 -15.11 8.12 19.00
CA SER A 184 -14.93 9.18 20.02
C SER A 184 -15.55 8.84 21.37
N SER A 185 -16.65 8.09 21.40
CA SER A 185 -17.30 7.67 22.65
C SER A 185 -16.45 6.66 23.46
N PHE A 186 -15.45 6.02 22.84
CA PHE A 186 -14.50 5.14 23.54
C PHE A 186 -13.30 5.91 24.11
N ALA A 187 -12.95 7.07 23.55
CA ALA A 187 -11.83 7.89 24.01
C ALA A 187 -12.05 8.47 25.41
N LEU A 188 -13.32 8.60 25.83
CA LEU A 188 -13.71 9.09 27.17
C LEU A 188 -13.53 8.06 28.31
N ARG A 189 -13.11 6.82 28.04
CA ARG A 189 -13.03 5.74 29.07
C ARG A 189 -11.62 5.27 29.46
N ILE A 190 -10.55 5.87 28.93
CA ILE A 190 -9.16 5.50 29.26
C ILE A 190 -8.41 6.72 29.85
N GLY A 191 -9.15 7.64 30.46
CA GLY A 191 -8.62 8.85 31.10
C GLY A 191 -9.28 9.19 32.43
N GLU A 192 -9.98 8.22 33.05
CA GLU A 192 -10.47 8.26 34.43
C GLU A 192 -9.86 7.11 35.23
#